data_AF-A0A2V7UPV9-F1
#
_entry.id   AF-A0A2V7UPV9-F1
#
_cell.length_a   1.000
_cell.length_b   1.000
_cell.length_c   1.000
_cell.angle_alpha   90.00
_cell.angle_beta   90.00
_cell.angle_gamma   90.00
#
_symmetry.space_group_name_H-M   'P 1'
#
loop_
_entity.id
_entity.type
_entity.pdbx_description
1 polymer ?
#
loop_
_entity_poly.entity_id
_entity_poly.type
_entity_poly.pdbx_seq_one_letter_code
_entity_poly.pdbx_strand_id
1 'polypeptide(L)'
;MALALIAAGATAETLTCDPAELDARSYRLTTRAQALIINDPRGSWWDGFQLGKHEEQLADLNDASAYAAERAIEIDPRNLMGYGILARVGLALGQPERAEAAWARVLDGGGAVVWSATLYDVDARTYFFLAFDRRALRVYRMEQLAGVVKRGFYGIPEFPGQDNERFYAAWAGCLDPSIRPDADVPWSEVREIKAGNWVLWFKLAHPVSIGSDRTGKRKELREIKANLHGQTGSLEVYKPVGADQLALRGRGPAGYQDAVRRMIVKFVDADHHIALPPLKPGVGW
;
A
#
# COMPACT_ATOMS: atom_id res chain seq x y z
N MET A 1 -55.43 9.64 11.27
CA MET A 1 -54.60 8.41 11.21
C MET A 1 -53.22 8.84 10.72
N ALA A 2 -52.26 9.01 11.63
CA ALA A 2 -50.91 9.47 11.29
C ALA A 2 -50.02 8.25 11.02
N LEU A 3 -49.47 8.15 9.80
CA LEU A 3 -48.38 7.22 9.51
C LEU A 3 -47.07 7.90 9.88
N ALA A 4 -46.41 7.40 10.93
CA ALA A 4 -45.02 7.70 11.21
C ALA A 4 -44.14 6.79 10.33
N LEU A 5 -43.40 7.37 9.39
CA LEU A 5 -42.27 6.69 8.76
C LEU A 5 -41.13 6.62 9.80
N ILE A 6 -40.84 5.41 10.27
CA ILE A 6 -39.62 5.12 11.02
C ILE A 6 -38.46 5.15 10.01
N ALA A 7 -37.74 6.26 9.99
CA ALA A 7 -36.40 6.28 9.40
C ALA A 7 -35.50 5.43 10.30
N ALA A 8 -35.19 4.21 9.87
CA ALA A 8 -34.13 3.41 10.45
C ALA A 8 -32.80 4.14 10.18
N GLY A 9 -32.38 4.98 11.12
CA GLY A 9 -31.00 5.47 11.15
C GLY A 9 -30.11 4.26 11.39
N ALA A 10 -29.44 3.79 10.35
CA ALA A 10 -28.29 2.91 10.53
C ALA A 10 -27.27 3.71 11.37
N THR A 11 -27.13 3.36 12.64
CA THR A 11 -26.00 3.80 13.45
C THR A 11 -24.76 3.39 12.69
N ALA A 12 -23.96 4.37 12.25
CA ALA A 12 -22.68 4.08 11.62
C ALA A 12 -21.85 3.26 12.62
N GLU A 13 -21.72 1.96 12.36
CA GLU A 13 -20.96 1.09 13.24
C GLU A 13 -19.52 1.62 13.30
N THR A 14 -19.04 1.87 14.52
CA THR A 14 -17.69 2.36 14.74
C THR A 14 -16.70 1.28 14.31
N LEU A 15 -15.88 1.59 13.31
CA LEU A 15 -14.82 0.69 12.87
C LEU A 15 -13.79 0.52 14.00
N THR A 16 -13.22 -0.67 14.13
CA THR A 16 -12.25 -0.99 15.17
C THR A 16 -11.12 -1.86 14.62
N CYS A 17 -10.00 -1.79 15.31
CA CYS A 17 -8.81 -2.61 15.12
C CYS A 17 -8.62 -3.60 16.27
N ASP A 18 -9.44 -3.52 17.33
CA ASP A 18 -9.24 -4.30 18.54
C ASP A 18 -9.63 -5.77 18.29
N PRO A 19 -8.68 -6.73 18.36
CA PRO A 19 -8.98 -8.14 18.20
C PRO A 19 -10.00 -8.67 19.22
N ALA A 20 -10.12 -8.05 20.39
CA ALA A 20 -11.11 -8.43 21.40
C ALA A 20 -12.54 -8.00 21.01
N GLU A 21 -12.69 -7.00 20.15
CA GLU A 21 -13.98 -6.48 19.69
C GLU A 21 -14.44 -7.09 18.36
N LEU A 22 -13.53 -7.69 17.58
CA LEU A 22 -13.79 -8.24 16.25
C LEU A 22 -14.13 -9.74 16.26
N ASP A 23 -14.96 -10.20 15.29
CA ASP A 23 -15.09 -11.64 15.04
C ASP A 23 -13.71 -12.24 14.72
N ALA A 24 -13.31 -13.27 15.46
CA ALA A 24 -11.99 -13.86 15.36
C ALA A 24 -11.66 -14.43 13.97
N ARG A 25 -12.65 -14.84 13.17
CA ARG A 25 -12.45 -15.26 11.78
C ARG A 25 -12.20 -14.06 10.88
N SER A 26 -12.95 -12.97 11.07
CA SER A 26 -12.72 -11.71 10.36
C SER A 26 -11.30 -11.19 10.62
N TYR A 27 -10.89 -11.14 11.89
CA TYR A 27 -9.54 -10.72 12.28
C TYR A 27 -8.44 -11.59 11.63
N ARG A 28 -8.59 -12.93 11.64
CA ARG A 28 -7.62 -13.84 11.02
C ARG A 28 -7.52 -13.69 9.50
N LEU A 29 -8.58 -13.29 8.81
CA LEU A 29 -8.56 -13.04 7.37
C LEU A 29 -7.74 -11.78 7.01
N THR A 30 -7.71 -10.79 7.91
CA THR A 30 -6.93 -9.55 7.72
C THR A 30 -5.52 -9.62 8.30
N THR A 31 -5.19 -10.66 9.07
CA THR A 31 -3.84 -10.89 9.62
C THR A 31 -3.20 -12.17 9.10
N ARG A 32 -3.51 -13.31 9.71
CA ARG A 32 -2.92 -14.63 9.40
C ARG A 32 -3.10 -15.04 7.94
N ALA A 33 -4.26 -14.82 7.34
CA ALA A 33 -4.46 -15.13 5.94
C ALA A 33 -3.60 -14.24 5.03
N GLN A 34 -3.43 -12.95 5.36
CA GLN A 34 -2.51 -12.08 4.64
C GLN A 34 -1.08 -12.58 4.75
N ALA A 35 -0.67 -13.10 5.91
CA ALA A 35 0.65 -13.71 6.06
C ALA A 35 0.86 -14.92 5.15
N LEU A 36 -0.14 -15.80 5.09
CA LEU A 36 -0.11 -16.97 4.20
C LEU A 36 -0.09 -16.54 2.74
N ILE A 37 -0.96 -15.59 2.36
CA ILE A 37 -1.00 -15.01 1.02
C ILE A 37 0.38 -14.46 0.67
N ILE A 38 0.96 -13.54 1.45
CA ILE A 38 2.23 -12.88 1.12
C ILE A 38 3.41 -13.85 1.04
N ASN A 39 3.45 -14.86 1.91
CA ASN A 39 4.56 -15.82 1.95
C ASN A 39 4.35 -17.05 1.05
N ASP A 40 3.20 -17.16 0.37
CA ASP A 40 2.93 -18.27 -0.54
C ASP A 40 3.88 -18.22 -1.74
N PRO A 41 4.66 -19.29 -2.01
CA PRO A 41 5.49 -19.37 -3.20
C PRO A 41 4.62 -19.40 -4.48
N ARG A 42 4.44 -18.25 -5.14
CA ARG A 42 3.63 -18.13 -6.37
C ARG A 42 4.35 -18.54 -7.66
N GLY A 43 5.25 -19.51 -7.58
CA GLY A 43 6.05 -19.88 -8.74
C GLY A 43 6.53 -21.31 -8.72
N SER A 44 6.31 -22.02 -9.82
CA SER A 44 7.07 -23.21 -10.18
C SER A 44 8.37 -22.83 -10.88
N TRP A 45 9.27 -23.80 -11.06
CA TRP A 45 10.51 -23.59 -11.82
C TRP A 45 10.26 -23.08 -13.24
N TRP A 46 9.16 -23.51 -13.88
CA TRP A 46 8.81 -23.14 -15.27
C TRP A 46 8.43 -21.67 -15.43
N ASP A 47 7.94 -21.04 -14.36
CA ASP A 47 7.58 -19.62 -14.39
C ASP A 47 8.82 -18.75 -14.59
N GLY A 48 10.02 -19.29 -14.32
CA GLY A 48 11.31 -18.73 -14.74
C GLY A 48 11.32 -18.16 -16.16
N PHE A 49 10.62 -18.82 -17.10
CA PHE A 49 10.64 -18.55 -18.53
C PHE A 49 9.43 -17.76 -19.06
N GLN A 50 8.44 -17.46 -18.21
CA GLN A 50 7.24 -16.73 -18.62
C GLN A 50 7.50 -15.22 -18.65
N LEU A 51 7.21 -14.59 -19.79
CA LEU A 51 7.13 -13.13 -19.90
C LEU A 51 5.88 -12.67 -19.14
N GLY A 52 6.01 -11.66 -18.27
CA GLY A 52 4.88 -11.15 -17.49
C GLY A 52 4.63 -11.87 -16.16
N LYS A 53 5.38 -12.93 -15.81
CA LYS A 53 5.20 -13.69 -14.55
C LYS A 53 5.09 -12.82 -13.29
N HIS A 54 5.86 -11.75 -13.21
CA HIS A 54 5.88 -10.87 -12.04
C HIS A 54 4.61 -10.04 -11.95
N GLU A 55 4.01 -9.69 -13.09
CA GLU A 55 2.72 -9.01 -13.16
C GLU A 55 1.60 -9.96 -12.74
N GLU A 56 1.58 -11.18 -13.28
CA GLU A 56 0.59 -12.20 -12.92
C GLU A 56 0.66 -12.60 -11.44
N GLN A 57 1.87 -12.82 -10.91
CA GLN A 57 2.08 -13.15 -9.48
C GLN A 57 1.62 -12.03 -8.55
N LEU A 58 1.83 -10.76 -8.94
CA LEU A 58 1.35 -9.63 -8.15
C LEU A 58 -0.16 -9.46 -8.27
N ALA A 59 -0.74 -9.69 -9.45
CA ALA A 59 -2.19 -9.68 -9.65
C ALA A 59 -2.88 -10.74 -8.77
N ASP A 60 -2.41 -12.00 -8.83
CA ASP A 60 -2.91 -13.09 -7.99
C ASP A 60 -2.79 -12.78 -6.49
N LEU A 61 -1.63 -12.25 -6.05
CA LEU A 61 -1.44 -11.83 -4.66
C LEU A 61 -2.44 -10.74 -4.24
N ASN A 62 -2.64 -9.73 -5.09
CA ASN A 62 -3.57 -8.64 -4.81
C ASN A 62 -5.03 -9.13 -4.80
N ASP A 63 -5.42 -10.01 -5.73
CA ASP A 63 -6.75 -10.61 -5.80
C ASP A 63 -7.05 -11.47 -4.56
N ALA A 64 -6.11 -12.34 -4.16
CA ALA A 64 -6.25 -13.14 -2.96
C ALA A 64 -6.35 -12.27 -1.69
N SER A 65 -5.57 -11.19 -1.64
CA SER A 65 -5.62 -10.21 -0.54
C SER A 65 -6.97 -9.49 -0.48
N ALA A 66 -7.49 -9.06 -1.64
CA ALA A 66 -8.79 -8.40 -1.77
C ALA A 66 -9.92 -9.34 -1.34
N TYR A 67 -9.93 -10.57 -1.84
CA TYR A 67 -10.93 -11.58 -1.49
C TYR A 67 -10.96 -11.84 0.02
N ALA A 68 -9.80 -12.04 0.66
CA ALA A 68 -9.75 -12.25 2.10
C ALA A 68 -10.29 -11.03 2.88
N ALA A 69 -9.97 -9.81 2.43
CA ALA A 69 -10.47 -8.59 3.05
C ALA A 69 -11.99 -8.40 2.88
N GLU A 70 -12.55 -8.70 1.70
CA GLU A 70 -13.99 -8.71 1.45
C GLU A 70 -14.70 -9.69 2.39
N ARG A 71 -14.21 -10.93 2.46
CA ARG A 71 -14.74 -11.95 3.37
C ARG A 71 -14.66 -11.53 4.84
N ALA A 72 -13.61 -10.80 5.23
CA ALA A 72 -13.49 -10.28 6.59
C ALA A 72 -14.58 -9.25 6.91
N ILE A 73 -14.83 -8.32 5.99
CA ILE A 73 -15.86 -7.27 6.14
C ILE A 73 -17.27 -7.87 6.11
N GLU A 74 -17.52 -8.89 5.29
CA GLU A 74 -18.80 -9.61 5.27
C GLU A 74 -19.09 -10.31 6.60
N ILE A 75 -18.06 -10.81 7.29
CA ILE A 75 -18.19 -11.45 8.59
C ILE A 75 -18.34 -10.41 9.71
N ASP A 76 -17.53 -9.36 9.69
CA ASP A 76 -17.60 -8.26 10.65
C ASP A 76 -17.37 -6.91 9.94
N PRO A 77 -18.44 -6.16 9.63
CA PRO A 77 -18.36 -4.88 8.95
C PRO A 77 -17.58 -3.79 9.70
N ARG A 78 -17.28 -4.00 10.99
CA ARG A 78 -16.48 -3.11 11.83
C ARG A 78 -14.98 -3.30 11.65
N ASN A 79 -14.53 -4.35 10.96
CA ASN A 79 -13.12 -4.63 10.78
C ASN A 79 -12.44 -3.57 9.89
N LEU A 80 -11.77 -2.60 10.53
CA LEU A 80 -11.07 -1.51 9.85
C LEU A 80 -9.97 -2.03 8.90
N MET A 81 -9.27 -3.10 9.28
CA MET A 81 -8.17 -3.68 8.51
C MET A 81 -8.62 -4.19 7.14
N GLY A 82 -9.84 -4.72 7.05
CA GLY A 82 -10.41 -5.16 5.78
C GLY A 82 -10.49 -4.00 4.80
N TYR A 83 -11.02 -2.86 5.23
CA TYR A 83 -11.06 -1.65 4.41
C TYR A 83 -9.64 -1.13 4.11
N GLY A 84 -8.70 -1.20 5.05
CA GLY A 84 -7.31 -0.79 4.84
C GLY A 84 -6.60 -1.58 3.75
N ILE A 85 -6.84 -2.90 3.69
CA ILE A 85 -6.34 -3.76 2.62
C ILE A 85 -7.00 -3.37 1.29
N LEU A 86 -8.33 -3.25 1.24
CA LEU A 86 -9.06 -2.88 0.00
C LEU A 86 -8.68 -1.49 -0.54
N ALA A 87 -8.44 -0.53 0.34
CA ALA A 87 -7.97 0.81 0.01
C ALA A 87 -6.61 0.77 -0.73
N ARG A 88 -5.74 -0.17 -0.37
CA ARG A 88 -4.45 -0.39 -1.01
C ARG A 88 -4.58 -1.22 -2.30
N VAL A 89 -5.11 -2.44 -2.18
CA VAL A 89 -5.07 -3.41 -3.29
C VAL A 89 -6.05 -3.05 -4.40
N GLY A 90 -7.14 -2.34 -4.09
CA GLY A 90 -8.08 -1.86 -5.10
C GLY A 90 -7.41 -0.95 -6.15
N LEU A 91 -6.46 -0.10 -5.74
CA LEU A 91 -5.67 0.70 -6.70
C LEU A 91 -4.73 -0.17 -7.53
N ALA A 92 -4.12 -1.18 -6.92
CA ALA A 92 -3.25 -2.12 -7.62
C ALA A 92 -4.01 -3.02 -8.60
N LEU A 93 -5.31 -3.26 -8.37
CA LEU A 93 -6.20 -4.01 -9.25
C LEU A 93 -6.92 -3.14 -10.29
N GLY A 94 -6.61 -1.83 -10.36
CA GLY A 94 -7.29 -0.92 -11.29
C GLY A 94 -8.75 -0.66 -10.96
N GLN A 95 -9.12 -0.75 -9.68
CA GLN A 95 -10.48 -0.57 -9.15
C GLN A 95 -10.57 0.73 -8.31
N PRO A 96 -10.40 1.91 -8.91
CA PRO A 96 -10.25 3.17 -8.16
C PRO A 96 -11.49 3.56 -7.35
N GLU A 97 -12.70 3.28 -7.84
CA GLU A 97 -13.94 3.60 -7.13
C GLU A 97 -14.09 2.77 -5.85
N ARG A 98 -13.76 1.47 -5.92
CA ARG A 98 -13.78 0.59 -4.76
C ARG A 98 -12.70 0.98 -3.74
N ALA A 99 -11.50 1.30 -4.24
CA ALA A 99 -10.42 1.78 -3.40
C ALA A 99 -10.80 3.10 -2.70
N GLU A 100 -11.41 4.04 -3.41
CA GLU A 100 -11.87 5.31 -2.85
C GLU A 100 -12.88 5.13 -1.72
N ALA A 101 -13.89 4.27 -1.91
CA ALA A 101 -14.86 3.98 -0.87
C ALA A 101 -14.18 3.39 0.38
N ALA A 102 -13.20 2.50 0.19
CA ALA A 102 -12.43 1.92 1.28
C ALA A 102 -11.52 2.96 1.97
N TRP A 103 -10.87 3.85 1.22
CA TRP A 103 -10.09 4.97 1.75
C TRP A 103 -10.92 5.85 2.68
N ALA A 104 -12.14 6.22 2.25
CA ALA A 104 -13.05 6.99 3.08
C ALA A 104 -13.33 6.30 4.41
N ARG A 105 -13.70 5.01 4.37
CA ARG A 105 -13.97 4.21 5.57
C ARG A 105 -12.77 4.16 6.52
N VAL A 106 -11.58 3.84 6.02
CA VAL A 106 -10.36 3.74 6.83
C VAL A 106 -10.05 5.05 7.54
N LEU A 107 -10.07 6.15 6.79
CA LEU A 107 -9.68 7.46 7.30
C LEU A 107 -10.73 8.05 8.24
N ASP A 108 -12.01 7.79 7.99
CA ASP A 108 -13.11 8.19 8.90
C ASP A 108 -13.11 7.35 10.19
N GLY A 109 -12.67 6.09 10.10
CA GLY A 109 -12.43 5.22 11.25
C GLY A 109 -11.14 5.52 12.01
N GLY A 110 -10.36 6.54 11.61
CA GLY A 110 -9.12 6.94 12.28
C GLY A 110 -7.92 6.03 11.98
N GLY A 111 -8.03 5.11 11.01
CA GLY A 111 -6.93 4.27 10.55
C GLY A 111 -6.03 4.95 9.53
N ALA A 112 -5.04 4.20 9.04
CA ALA A 112 -4.15 4.62 7.97
C ALA A 112 -4.18 3.63 6.80
N VAL A 113 -3.96 4.10 5.58
CA VAL A 113 -3.69 3.20 4.44
C VAL A 113 -2.19 3.00 4.34
N VAL A 114 -1.73 1.74 4.50
CA VAL A 114 -0.31 1.43 4.67
C VAL A 114 0.23 0.63 3.48
N TRP A 115 1.22 1.20 2.80
CA TRP A 115 1.95 0.53 1.72
C TRP A 115 3.29 0.01 2.20
N SER A 116 3.69 -1.17 1.73
CA SER A 116 5.11 -1.53 1.75
C SER A 116 5.81 -0.79 0.60
N ALA A 117 7.06 -0.41 0.82
CA ALA A 117 7.81 0.38 -0.15
C ALA A 117 9.32 0.11 -0.09
N THR A 118 9.99 0.42 -1.18
CA THR A 118 11.45 0.61 -1.23
C THR A 118 11.77 2.10 -1.30
N LEU A 119 12.59 2.60 -0.37
CA LEU A 119 13.21 3.92 -0.47
C LEU A 119 14.64 3.78 -0.97
N TYR A 120 14.82 3.85 -2.30
CA TYR A 120 16.13 3.66 -2.94
C TYR A 120 17.21 4.62 -2.43
N ASP A 121 16.80 5.83 -2.04
CA ASP A 121 17.72 6.81 -1.49
C ASP A 121 18.21 6.43 -0.09
N VAL A 122 17.44 5.68 0.69
CA VAL A 122 17.83 5.26 2.05
C VAL A 122 18.54 3.91 1.99
N ASP A 123 17.86 2.88 1.49
CA ASP A 123 18.41 1.54 1.31
C ASP A 123 17.54 0.71 0.37
N ALA A 124 18.06 0.37 -0.80
CA ALA A 124 17.36 -0.43 -1.82
C ALA A 124 17.19 -1.91 -1.44
N ARG A 125 17.79 -2.39 -0.33
CA ARG A 125 17.77 -3.80 0.09
C ARG A 125 16.99 -4.02 1.39
N THR A 126 16.08 -3.12 1.72
CA THR A 126 15.17 -3.27 2.85
C THR A 126 13.79 -2.74 2.50
N TYR A 127 12.80 -3.14 3.28
CA TYR A 127 11.44 -2.63 3.16
C TYR A 127 11.17 -1.55 4.20
N PHE A 128 10.30 -0.63 3.80
CA PHE A 128 9.71 0.39 4.64
C PHE A 128 8.20 0.34 4.48
N PHE A 129 7.49 0.95 5.41
CA PHE A 129 6.04 1.03 5.40
C PHE A 129 5.63 2.50 5.48
N LEU A 130 4.98 2.96 4.42
CA LEU A 130 4.42 4.30 4.36
C LEU A 130 2.96 4.23 4.78
N ALA A 131 2.62 4.93 5.85
CA ALA A 131 1.25 5.03 6.33
C ALA A 131 0.70 6.43 6.00
N PHE A 132 -0.44 6.44 5.33
CA PHE A 132 -1.18 7.66 5.01
C PHE A 132 -2.44 7.72 5.87
N ASP A 133 -2.48 8.65 6.82
CA ASP A 133 -3.70 8.95 7.58
C ASP A 133 -4.17 10.38 7.28
N ARG A 134 -5.22 10.84 7.97
CA ARG A 134 -5.76 12.21 7.81
C ARG A 134 -4.75 13.32 8.14
N ARG A 135 -3.74 13.04 8.96
CA ARG A 135 -2.85 14.05 9.55
C ARG A 135 -1.50 14.10 8.86
N ALA A 136 -0.95 12.95 8.50
CA ALA A 136 0.44 12.84 8.10
C ALA A 136 0.71 11.67 7.14
N LEU A 137 1.83 11.83 6.43
CA LEU A 137 2.64 10.77 5.89
C LEU A 137 3.60 10.28 6.98
N ARG A 138 3.52 9.00 7.35
CA ARG A 138 4.49 8.38 8.27
C ARG A 138 5.31 7.31 7.60
N VAL A 139 6.59 7.22 7.95
CA VAL A 139 7.50 6.19 7.46
C VAL A 139 7.94 5.32 8.62
N TYR A 140 7.70 4.02 8.51
CA TYR A 140 8.17 3.01 9.44
C TYR A 140 9.22 2.14 8.75
N ARG A 141 10.24 1.75 9.50
CA ARG A 141 11.14 0.67 9.11
C ARG A 141 10.48 -0.67 9.39
N MET A 142 10.85 -1.70 8.64
CA MET A 142 10.25 -3.02 8.80
C MET A 142 10.44 -3.57 10.20
N GLU A 143 11.64 -3.44 10.78
CA GLU A 143 11.92 -3.96 12.14
C GLU A 143 11.15 -3.21 13.24
N GLN A 144 10.68 -1.98 13.00
CA GLN A 144 9.80 -1.28 13.95
C GLN A 144 8.42 -1.92 14.04
N LEU A 145 7.94 -2.51 12.93
CA LEU A 145 6.62 -3.16 12.87
C LEU A 145 6.71 -4.66 13.14
N ALA A 146 7.75 -5.31 12.62
CA ALA A 146 7.93 -6.76 12.63
C ALA A 146 8.76 -7.27 13.81
N GLY A 147 9.52 -6.42 14.50
CA GLY A 147 10.57 -6.86 15.41
C GLY A 147 11.78 -7.38 14.65
N VAL A 148 12.41 -8.46 15.12
CA VAL A 148 13.59 -9.04 14.46
C VAL A 148 13.19 -9.69 13.14
N VAL A 149 13.78 -9.25 12.04
CA VAL A 149 13.46 -9.72 10.69
C VAL A 149 14.56 -10.65 10.18
N LYS A 150 14.16 -11.86 9.76
CA LYS A 150 15.04 -12.78 9.04
C LYS A 150 15.38 -12.20 7.68
N ARG A 151 16.64 -12.34 7.24
CA ARG A 151 17.11 -11.87 5.94
C ARG A 151 17.50 -13.06 5.08
N GLY A 152 16.96 -13.11 3.87
CA GLY A 152 17.21 -14.16 2.90
C GLY A 152 18.36 -13.80 1.95
N PHE A 153 18.25 -14.31 0.73
CA PHE A 153 19.23 -14.10 -0.34
C PHE A 153 19.48 -12.60 -0.62
N TYR A 154 20.74 -12.22 -0.85
CA TYR A 154 21.22 -10.83 -0.96
C TYR A 154 20.94 -9.89 0.22
N GLY A 155 20.54 -10.43 1.38
CA GLY A 155 20.25 -9.65 2.58
C GLY A 155 18.89 -8.94 2.55
N ILE A 156 18.02 -9.31 1.61
CA ILE A 156 16.64 -8.82 1.52
C ILE A 156 15.85 -9.41 2.70
N PRO A 157 15.12 -8.58 3.46
CA PRO A 157 14.29 -9.08 4.55
C PRO A 157 13.16 -9.99 4.04
N GLU A 158 12.92 -11.08 4.76
CA GLU A 158 11.75 -11.95 4.57
C GLU A 158 10.55 -11.33 5.31
N PHE A 159 9.35 -11.47 4.75
CA PHE A 159 8.13 -11.08 5.47
C PHE A 159 7.92 -12.00 6.69
N PRO A 160 7.41 -11.48 7.82
CA PRO A 160 7.16 -12.30 9.00
C PRO A 160 6.17 -13.44 8.74
N GLY A 161 6.29 -14.53 9.49
CA GLY A 161 5.35 -15.63 9.46
C GLY A 161 3.95 -15.26 10.00
N GLN A 162 3.02 -16.22 9.89
CA GLN A 162 1.63 -16.07 10.33
C GLN A 162 1.44 -15.81 11.84
N ASP A 163 2.49 -16.06 12.63
CA ASP A 163 2.54 -15.82 14.07
C ASP A 163 2.71 -14.34 14.42
N ASN A 164 3.16 -13.50 13.49
CA ASN A 164 3.31 -12.07 13.70
C ASN A 164 2.07 -11.28 13.27
N GLU A 165 0.93 -11.56 13.89
CA GLU A 165 -0.35 -10.89 13.55
C GLU A 165 -0.28 -9.37 13.73
N ARG A 166 0.51 -8.87 14.69
CA ARG A 166 0.75 -7.44 14.92
C ARG A 166 1.31 -6.74 13.68
N PHE A 167 2.28 -7.36 13.00
CA PHE A 167 2.85 -6.80 11.78
C PHE A 167 1.79 -6.68 10.67
N TYR A 168 0.97 -7.72 10.48
CA TYR A 168 -0.07 -7.71 9.45
C TYR A 168 -1.22 -6.76 9.80
N ALA A 169 -1.59 -6.63 11.07
CA ALA A 169 -2.55 -5.62 11.52
C ALA A 169 -2.04 -4.20 11.25
N ALA A 170 -0.77 -3.92 11.57
CA ALA A 170 -0.13 -2.65 11.26
C ALA A 170 -0.12 -2.37 9.74
N TRP A 171 0.25 -3.36 8.93
CA TRP A 171 0.24 -3.22 7.47
C TRP A 171 -1.16 -3.13 6.87
N ALA A 172 -2.19 -3.58 7.57
CA ALA A 172 -3.58 -3.40 7.20
C ALA A 172 -4.19 -2.08 7.70
N GLY A 173 -3.42 -1.22 8.37
CA GLY A 173 -3.84 0.12 8.77
C GLY A 173 -4.04 0.36 10.26
N CYS A 174 -3.86 -0.69 11.08
CA CYS A 174 -4.00 -0.64 12.53
C CYS A 174 -2.62 -0.52 13.19
N LEU A 175 -2.05 0.68 13.13
CA LEU A 175 -0.74 0.98 13.71
C LEU A 175 -0.86 1.18 15.22
N ASP A 176 -0.05 0.44 15.99
CA ASP A 176 0.10 0.65 17.43
C ASP A 176 0.69 2.05 17.69
N PRO A 177 -0.02 2.95 18.40
CA PRO A 177 0.41 4.33 18.62
C PRO A 177 1.69 4.44 19.46
N SER A 178 2.10 3.38 20.17
CA SER A 178 3.37 3.33 20.89
C SER A 178 4.58 3.15 19.96
N ILE A 179 4.37 2.67 18.72
CA ILE A 179 5.43 2.56 17.72
C ILE A 179 5.68 3.95 17.13
N ARG A 180 6.81 4.55 17.52
CA ARG A 180 7.25 5.82 16.92
C ARG A 180 7.67 5.61 15.46
N PRO A 181 7.08 6.32 14.49
CA PRO A 181 7.57 6.30 13.11
C PRO A 181 8.98 6.89 13.03
N ASP A 182 9.75 6.46 12.04
CA ASP A 182 11.09 6.99 11.80
C ASP A 182 11.04 8.38 11.16
N ALA A 183 9.97 8.68 10.41
CA ALA A 183 9.59 10.03 10.01
C ALA A 183 8.07 10.23 10.14
N ASP A 184 7.66 11.39 10.64
CA ASP A 184 6.27 11.85 10.71
C ASP A 184 6.20 13.21 10.01
N VAL A 185 5.51 13.26 8.86
CA VAL A 185 5.43 14.42 7.98
C VAL A 185 3.97 14.85 7.88
N PRO A 186 3.56 15.93 8.57
CA PRO A 186 2.23 16.49 8.39
C PRO A 186 1.95 16.82 6.92
N TRP A 187 0.72 16.65 6.45
CA TRP A 187 0.40 16.93 5.04
C TRP A 187 0.67 18.39 4.64
N SER A 188 0.56 19.33 5.60
CA SER A 188 0.95 20.73 5.42
C SER A 188 2.42 20.94 5.05
N GLU A 189 3.28 19.97 5.37
CA GLU A 189 4.72 20.00 5.07
C GLU A 189 5.05 19.32 3.73
N VAL A 190 4.08 18.65 3.10
CA VAL A 190 4.23 18.09 1.75
C VAL A 190 3.86 19.15 0.73
N ARG A 191 4.81 19.54 -0.13
CA ARG A 191 4.62 20.62 -1.12
C ARG A 191 4.23 20.10 -2.50
N GLU A 192 4.68 18.90 -2.84
CA GLU A 192 4.46 18.31 -4.16
C GLU A 192 4.47 16.79 -4.05
N ILE A 193 3.56 16.13 -4.77
CA ILE A 193 3.62 14.69 -5.00
C ILE A 193 3.75 14.43 -6.50
N LYS A 194 4.94 14.02 -6.92
CA LYS A 194 5.23 13.66 -8.31
C LYS A 194 5.08 12.14 -8.48
N ALA A 195 4.51 11.73 -9.63
CA ALA A 195 4.53 10.35 -10.10
C ALA A 195 5.43 10.18 -11.32
N GLY A 196 5.95 8.98 -11.45
CA GLY A 196 6.85 8.54 -12.52
C GLY A 196 6.79 7.03 -12.60
N ASN A 197 7.69 6.42 -13.36
CA ASN A 197 7.50 5.03 -13.77
C ASN A 197 7.40 4.04 -12.60
N TRP A 198 8.28 4.16 -11.61
CA TRP A 198 8.38 3.24 -10.47
C TRP A 198 8.29 3.91 -9.10
N VAL A 199 8.28 5.25 -9.07
CA VAL A 199 8.54 6.00 -7.85
C VAL A 199 7.54 7.13 -7.71
N LEU A 200 7.07 7.33 -6.49
CA LEU A 200 6.48 8.57 -6.01
C LEU A 200 7.53 9.41 -5.30
N TRP A 201 7.52 10.71 -5.57
CA TRP A 201 8.35 11.67 -4.86
C TRP A 201 7.44 12.57 -4.03
N PHE A 202 7.66 12.58 -2.71
CA PHE A 202 7.04 13.52 -1.78
C PHE A 202 8.06 14.61 -1.48
N LYS A 203 7.90 15.81 -2.06
CA LYS A 203 8.78 16.94 -1.78
C LYS A 203 8.34 17.63 -0.50
N LEU A 204 9.28 17.83 0.41
CA LEU A 204 9.00 18.31 1.75
C LEU A 204 9.40 19.78 1.89
N ALA A 205 8.70 20.53 2.73
CA ALA A 205 9.08 21.88 3.14
C ALA A 205 10.35 21.85 4.01
N HIS A 206 10.41 20.91 4.95
CA HIS A 206 11.56 20.67 5.83
C HIS A 206 12.15 19.26 5.64
N PRO A 207 13.46 19.09 5.83
CA PRO A 207 14.09 17.78 5.73
C PRO A 207 13.66 16.85 6.88
N VAL A 208 13.62 15.55 6.59
CA VAL A 208 13.42 14.48 7.59
C VAL A 208 14.60 13.50 7.59
N SER A 209 14.80 12.79 8.69
CA SER A 209 15.85 11.78 8.82
C SER A 209 15.25 10.38 8.83
N ILE A 210 15.65 9.51 7.90
CA ILE A 210 15.18 8.11 7.82
C ILE A 210 16.39 7.16 7.88
N GLY A 211 16.29 6.10 8.67
CA GLY A 211 17.29 5.09 8.93
C GLY A 211 17.06 3.77 8.18
N SER A 212 18.13 3.01 7.97
CA SER A 212 18.09 1.66 7.40
C SER A 212 18.24 0.61 8.51
N ASP A 213 17.32 -0.36 8.54
CA ASP A 213 17.41 -1.54 9.42
C ASP A 213 18.68 -2.35 9.16
N ARG A 214 19.13 -2.42 7.91
CA ARG A 214 20.26 -3.26 7.51
C ARG A 214 21.62 -2.66 7.87
N THR A 215 21.74 -1.34 7.81
CA THR A 215 23.05 -0.66 7.94
C THR A 215 23.16 0.22 9.18
N GLY A 216 22.05 0.51 9.86
CA GLY A 216 21.99 1.49 10.95
C GLY A 216 22.22 2.94 10.53
N LYS A 217 22.55 3.19 9.25
CA LYS A 217 22.79 4.54 8.73
C LYS A 217 21.49 5.30 8.61
N ARG A 218 21.54 6.60 8.89
CA ARG A 218 20.44 7.55 8.67
C ARG A 218 20.77 8.48 7.51
N LYS A 219 19.75 8.87 6.77
CA LYS A 219 19.84 9.84 5.67
C LYS A 219 18.86 10.98 5.89
N GLU A 220 19.36 12.20 5.74
CA GLU A 220 18.53 13.39 5.71
C GLU A 220 17.97 13.58 4.28
N LEU A 221 16.65 13.77 4.19
CA LEU A 221 15.90 13.83 2.94
C LEU A 221 15.02 15.08 2.91
N ARG A 222 15.17 15.89 1.87
CA ARG A 222 14.18 16.94 1.50
C ARG A 222 13.07 16.42 0.58
N GLU A 223 13.23 15.19 0.10
CA GLU A 223 12.32 14.50 -0.80
C GLU A 223 12.33 13.01 -0.46
N ILE A 224 11.16 12.45 -0.19
CA ILE A 224 11.00 11.01 0.03
C ILE A 224 10.69 10.38 -1.32
N LYS A 225 11.63 9.56 -1.82
CA LYS A 225 11.46 8.75 -3.03
C LYS A 225 11.05 7.35 -2.64
N ALA A 226 9.82 6.96 -2.96
CA ALA A 226 9.26 5.68 -2.60
C ALA A 226 8.75 4.92 -3.83
N ASN A 227 9.21 3.70 -4.02
CA ASN A 227 8.51 2.73 -4.86
C ASN A 227 7.49 2.02 -3.99
N LEU A 228 6.21 2.39 -4.13
CA LEU A 228 5.12 1.71 -3.43
C LEU A 228 4.82 0.39 -4.14
N HIS A 229 4.92 -0.71 -3.41
CA HIS A 229 4.67 -2.03 -3.98
C HIS A 229 3.17 -2.24 -4.22
N GLY A 230 2.81 -2.88 -5.33
CA GLY A 230 1.43 -3.21 -5.66
C GLY A 230 1.25 -3.54 -7.14
N GLN A 231 1.94 -2.81 -8.01
CA GLN A 231 2.07 -3.15 -9.43
C GLN A 231 3.52 -3.17 -9.87
N THR A 232 3.78 -3.91 -10.95
CA THR A 232 5.05 -3.94 -11.68
C THR A 232 4.81 -3.42 -13.11
N GLY A 233 5.85 -3.34 -13.92
CA GLY A 233 5.67 -3.04 -15.32
C GLY A 233 5.04 -4.22 -16.06
N SER A 234 4.41 -3.94 -17.19
CA SER A 234 3.96 -4.91 -18.17
C SER A 234 4.78 -4.88 -19.47
N LEU A 235 4.77 -6.00 -20.19
CA LEU A 235 5.34 -6.11 -21.54
C LEU A 235 4.20 -6.17 -22.55
N GLU A 236 4.12 -5.18 -23.43
CA GLU A 236 3.18 -5.16 -24.54
C GLU A 236 3.84 -5.76 -25.78
N VAL A 237 3.24 -6.81 -26.32
CA VAL A 237 3.59 -7.36 -27.64
C VAL A 237 2.68 -6.70 -28.67
N TYR A 238 3.24 -6.04 -29.67
CA TYR A 238 2.48 -5.39 -30.74
C TYR A 238 3.12 -5.61 -32.11
N LYS A 239 2.34 -5.49 -33.18
CA LYS A 239 2.87 -5.51 -34.56
C LYS A 239 2.86 -4.09 -35.12
N PRO A 240 4.02 -3.45 -35.36
CA PRO A 240 4.06 -2.13 -35.98
C PRO A 240 3.42 -2.15 -37.37
N VAL A 241 2.73 -1.08 -37.73
CA VAL A 241 2.14 -0.94 -39.08
C VAL A 241 3.28 -0.96 -40.10
N GLY A 242 3.20 -1.88 -41.07
CA GLY A 242 4.22 -2.04 -42.12
C GLY A 242 5.44 -2.87 -41.73
N ALA A 243 5.45 -3.51 -40.56
CA ALA A 243 6.50 -4.45 -40.16
C ALA A 243 5.98 -5.90 -40.15
N ASP A 244 6.82 -6.85 -40.57
CA ASP A 244 6.51 -8.29 -40.51
C ASP A 244 6.86 -8.95 -39.17
N GLN A 245 7.63 -8.26 -38.34
CA GLN A 245 8.06 -8.75 -37.03
C GLN A 245 7.21 -8.15 -35.90
N LEU A 246 6.99 -8.95 -34.85
CA LEU A 246 6.45 -8.46 -33.59
C LEU A 246 7.49 -7.59 -32.89
N ALA A 247 7.02 -6.52 -32.27
CA ALA A 247 7.80 -5.63 -31.43
C ALA A 247 7.32 -5.74 -29.97
N LEU A 248 8.24 -5.45 -29.05
CA LEU A 248 7.99 -5.41 -27.62
C LEU A 248 8.08 -3.97 -27.14
N ARG A 249 7.13 -3.56 -26.29
CA ARG A 249 7.19 -2.30 -25.55
C ARG A 249 6.95 -2.57 -24.09
N GLY A 250 7.96 -2.29 -23.28
CA GLY A 250 7.78 -2.27 -21.85
C GLY A 250 7.02 -1.01 -21.39
N ARG A 251 6.00 -1.19 -20.55
CA ARG A 251 5.31 -0.11 -19.83
C ARG A 251 5.54 -0.31 -18.33
N GLY A 252 6.10 0.67 -17.62
CA GLY A 252 6.17 0.56 -16.16
C GLY A 252 4.88 1.05 -15.48
N PRO A 253 4.77 0.91 -14.15
CA PRO A 253 3.55 1.19 -13.41
C PRO A 253 3.28 2.68 -13.17
N ALA A 254 3.63 3.55 -14.14
CA ALA A 254 3.44 5.01 -14.03
C ALA A 254 1.99 5.41 -13.78
N GLY A 255 1.04 4.71 -14.42
CA GLY A 255 -0.39 4.94 -14.23
C GLY A 255 -0.86 4.57 -12.82
N TYR A 256 -0.33 3.50 -12.24
CA TYR A 256 -0.60 3.11 -10.85
C TYR A 256 -0.05 4.15 -9.88
N GLN A 257 1.18 4.60 -10.05
CA GLN A 257 1.73 5.66 -9.18
C GLN A 257 0.92 6.96 -9.31
N ASP A 258 0.47 7.33 -10.53
CA ASP A 258 -0.42 8.48 -10.73
C ASP A 258 -1.77 8.32 -10.01
N ALA A 259 -2.37 7.14 -10.10
CA ALA A 259 -3.62 6.83 -9.40
C ALA A 259 -3.46 6.93 -7.88
N VAL A 260 -2.37 6.38 -7.32
CA VAL A 260 -2.09 6.46 -5.88
C VAL A 260 -1.93 7.90 -5.41
N ARG A 261 -1.11 8.73 -6.08
CA ARG A 261 -0.96 10.13 -5.62
C ARG A 261 -2.25 10.95 -5.72
N ARG A 262 -3.09 10.70 -6.72
CA ARG A 262 -4.39 11.38 -6.84
C ARG A 262 -5.33 10.95 -5.73
N MET A 263 -5.33 9.66 -5.39
CA MET A 263 -6.10 9.14 -4.27
C MET A 263 -5.65 9.77 -2.94
N ILE A 264 -4.34 9.85 -2.69
CA ILE A 264 -3.79 10.49 -1.49
C ILE A 264 -4.31 11.93 -1.37
N VAL A 265 -4.05 12.78 -2.37
CA VAL A 265 -4.41 14.22 -2.33
C VAL A 265 -5.91 14.42 -2.13
N LYS A 266 -6.75 13.59 -2.74
CA LYS A 266 -8.21 13.66 -2.58
C LYS A 266 -8.67 13.61 -1.12
N PHE A 267 -7.96 12.91 -0.25
CA PHE A 267 -8.35 12.72 1.15
C PHE A 267 -7.61 13.60 2.15
N VAL A 268 -6.45 14.15 1.77
CA VAL A 268 -5.51 14.78 2.72
C VAL A 268 -5.18 16.24 2.41
N ASP A 269 -5.55 16.73 1.23
CA ASP A 269 -5.22 18.07 0.74
C ASP A 269 -6.49 18.87 0.39
N ALA A 270 -7.32 19.12 1.41
CA ALA A 270 -8.55 19.89 1.25
C ALA A 270 -8.30 21.34 0.81
N ASP A 271 -7.13 21.89 1.18
CA ASP A 271 -6.74 23.27 0.87
C ASP A 271 -6.02 23.40 -0.48
N HIS A 272 -5.84 22.28 -1.20
CA HIS A 272 -5.20 22.21 -2.51
C HIS A 272 -3.79 22.82 -2.56
N HIS A 273 -3.00 22.67 -1.47
CA HIS A 273 -1.64 23.19 -1.40
C HIS A 273 -0.60 22.24 -2.01
N ILE A 274 -0.93 20.95 -2.17
CA ILE A 274 0.00 19.95 -2.70
C ILE A 274 -0.02 19.98 -4.22
N ALA A 275 1.10 20.38 -4.83
CA ALA A 275 1.23 20.38 -6.28
C ALA A 275 1.26 18.94 -6.85
N LEU A 276 0.46 18.71 -7.90
CA LEU A 276 0.45 17.48 -8.70
C LEU A 276 0.96 17.76 -10.13
N PRO A 277 2.29 17.81 -10.37
CA PRO A 277 2.82 18.08 -11.70
C PRO A 277 2.36 17.02 -12.71
N PRO A 278 2.32 17.33 -14.02
CA PRO A 278 1.93 16.37 -15.04
C PRO A 278 2.76 15.08 -14.96
N LEU A 279 2.10 13.95 -15.18
CA LEU A 279 2.77 12.66 -15.26
C LEU A 279 3.79 12.72 -16.40
N LYS A 280 5.05 12.46 -16.09
CA LYS A 280 6.13 12.29 -17.07
C LYS A 280 6.59 10.84 -16.98
N PRO A 281 5.98 9.90 -17.73
CA PRO A 281 6.47 8.54 -17.78
C PRO A 281 7.91 8.60 -18.31
N GLY A 282 8.87 8.20 -17.47
CA GLY A 282 10.24 8.02 -17.95
C GLY A 282 10.27 6.91 -18.99
N VAL A 283 11.23 6.98 -19.92
CA VAL A 283 11.56 5.85 -20.78
C VAL A 283 12.25 4.81 -19.90
N GLY A 284 11.71 3.59 -19.79
CA GLY A 284 12.37 2.54 -19.02
C GLY A 284 11.56 1.27 -18.82
N TRP A 285 12.09 0.19 -19.38
CA TRP A 285 12.41 -1.04 -18.67
C TRP A 285 13.92 -1.21 -18.67
#